data_AF-A0A5C0SLC6-F1
#
_entry.id   AF-A0A5C0SLC6-F1
#
_cell.length_a   1.000
_cell.length_b   1.000
_cell.length_c   1.000
_cell.angle_alpha   90.00
_cell.angle_beta   90.00
_cell.angle_gamma   90.00
#
_symmetry.space_group_name_H-M   'P 1'
#
loop_
_entity.id
_entity.type
_entity.pdbx_description
1 polymer ?
#
loop_
_entity_poly.entity_id
_entity_poly.type
_entity_poly.pdbx_seq_one_letter_code
_entity_poly.pdbx_strand_id
1 'polypeptide(L)'
;MSQAEAEFWSWVASEKAKLDEVLRDRDEPPTLLEWLERGIQVARETAFSLSIRQENGAEYWTGYADALETLLRKLQRREVRV
;
A
#
# COMPACT_ATOMS: atom_id res chain seq x y z
N MET A 1 -21.77 38.39 3.46
CA MET A 1 -20.54 37.96 2.74
C MET A 1 -20.17 39.04 1.75
N SER A 2 -18.88 39.34 1.65
CA SER A 2 -18.39 40.28 0.62
C SER A 2 -18.34 39.58 -0.75
N GLN A 3 -18.33 40.35 -1.84
CA GLN A 3 -18.18 39.80 -3.19
C GLN A 3 -16.86 39.02 -3.33
N ALA A 4 -15.78 39.53 -2.76
CA ALA A 4 -14.47 38.87 -2.76
C ALA A 4 -14.50 37.52 -2.01
N GLU A 5 -15.26 37.43 -0.91
CA GLU A 5 -15.44 36.20 -0.16
C GLU A 5 -16.22 35.15 -0.97
N ALA A 6 -17.27 35.56 -1.70
CA ALA A 6 -18.02 34.67 -2.57
C ALA A 6 -17.17 34.14 -3.75
N GLU A 7 -16.36 35.01 -4.35
CA GLU A 7 -15.43 34.64 -5.43
C GLU A 7 -14.36 33.66 -4.93
N PHE A 8 -13.80 33.91 -3.74
CA PHE A 8 -12.84 33.00 -3.11
C PHE A 8 -13.42 31.60 -2.90
N TRP A 9 -14.61 31.49 -2.30
CA TRP A 9 -15.24 30.18 -2.06
C TRP A 9 -15.63 29.46 -3.35
N SER A 10 -16.05 30.20 -4.38
CA SER A 10 -16.31 29.62 -5.71
C SER A 10 -15.03 29.04 -6.33
N TRP A 11 -13.90 29.73 -6.18
CA TRP A 11 -12.61 29.22 -6.62
C TRP A 11 -12.19 27.97 -5.84
N VAL A 12 -12.30 27.98 -4.50
CA VAL A 12 -11.99 26.81 -3.65
C VAL A 12 -12.83 25.59 -4.07
N ALA A 13 -14.12 25.77 -4.33
CA ALA A 13 -15.00 24.70 -4.78
C ALA A 13 -14.56 24.12 -6.14
N SER A 14 -14.14 24.98 -7.08
CA SER A 14 -13.60 24.55 -8.38
C SER A 14 -12.31 23.76 -8.24
N GLU A 15 -11.37 24.22 -7.44
CA GLU A 15 -10.10 23.52 -7.20
C GLU A 15 -10.32 22.17 -6.50
N LYS A 16 -11.24 22.13 -5.52
CA LYS A 16 -11.63 20.87 -4.88
C LYS A 16 -12.22 19.89 -5.87
N ALA A 17 -13.12 20.33 -6.76
CA ALA A 17 -13.73 19.45 -7.76
C ALA A 17 -12.68 18.84 -8.72
N LYS A 18 -11.67 19.63 -9.13
CA LYS A 18 -10.54 19.13 -9.94
C LYS A 18 -9.71 18.08 -9.18
N LEU A 19 -9.43 18.34 -7.91
CA LEU A 19 -8.69 17.39 -7.06
C LEU A 19 -9.49 16.08 -6.89
N ASP A 20 -10.78 16.19 -6.58
CA ASP A 20 -11.66 15.03 -6.39
C ASP A 20 -11.76 14.20 -7.68
N GLU A 21 -11.74 14.83 -8.86
CA GLU A 21 -11.70 14.13 -10.16
C GLU A 21 -10.37 13.37 -10.37
N VAL A 22 -9.23 14.00 -10.05
CA VAL A 22 -7.91 13.36 -10.14
C VAL A 22 -7.77 12.19 -9.16
N LEU A 23 -8.42 12.28 -8.00
CA LEU A 23 -8.37 11.25 -6.95
C LEU A 23 -9.46 10.17 -7.12
N ARG A 24 -10.50 10.40 -7.94
CA ARG A 24 -11.66 9.51 -8.06
C ARG A 24 -11.30 8.05 -8.36
N ASP A 25 -10.33 7.86 -9.24
CA ASP A 25 -9.91 6.53 -9.71
C ASP A 25 -8.51 6.15 -9.21
N ARG A 26 -7.95 6.92 -8.26
CA ARG A 26 -6.71 6.53 -7.60
C ARG A 26 -7.08 5.62 -6.44
N ASP A 27 -6.74 4.34 -6.59
CA ASP A 27 -6.76 3.41 -5.46
C ASP A 27 -6.02 4.05 -4.29
N GLU A 28 -6.67 4.04 -3.12
CA GLU A 28 -6.01 4.45 -1.89
C GLU A 28 -4.75 3.57 -1.74
N PRO A 29 -3.57 4.18 -1.53
CA PRO A 29 -2.36 3.39 -1.40
C PRO A 29 -2.56 2.36 -0.28
N PRO A 30 -2.15 1.09 -0.48
CA PRO A 30 -2.33 0.08 0.54
C PRO A 30 -1.67 0.53 1.83
N THR A 31 -2.31 0.22 2.95
CA THR A 31 -1.67 0.38 4.25
C THR A 31 -0.38 -0.42 4.30
N LEU A 32 0.53 -0.05 5.21
CA LEU A 32 1.78 -0.80 5.38
C LEU A 32 1.53 -2.29 5.67
N LEU A 33 0.46 -2.61 6.41
CA LEU A 33 0.10 -3.99 6.73
C LEU A 33 -0.39 -4.75 5.49
N GLU A 34 -1.32 -4.17 4.73
CA GLU A 34 -1.80 -4.78 3.48
C GLU A 34 -0.67 -4.95 2.45
N TRP A 35 0.25 -4.00 2.39
CA TRP A 35 1.43 -4.09 1.53
C TRP A 35 2.33 -5.27 1.95
N LEU A 36 2.57 -5.45 3.26
CA LEU A 36 3.35 -6.57 3.78
C LEU A 36 2.68 -7.92 3.51
N GLU A 37 1.38 -8.03 3.76
CA GLU A 37 0.60 -9.26 3.55
C GLU A 37 0.61 -9.67 2.07
N ARG A 38 0.34 -8.72 1.16
CA ARG A 38 0.43 -8.95 -0.29
C ARG A 38 1.85 -9.35 -0.70
N GLY A 39 2.87 -8.68 -0.15
CA GLY A 39 4.27 -8.99 -0.44
C GLY A 39 4.67 -10.41 -0.01
N ILE A 40 4.23 -10.86 1.17
CA ILE A 40 4.45 -12.22 1.66
C ILE A 40 3.79 -13.23 0.73
N GLN A 41 2.52 -13.01 0.35
CA GLN A 41 1.81 -13.89 -0.55
C GLN A 41 2.54 -14.05 -1.89
N VAL A 42 2.87 -12.93 -2.55
CA VAL A 42 3.58 -12.94 -3.84
C VAL A 42 4.92 -13.66 -3.73
N ALA A 43 5.67 -13.42 -2.65
CA ALA A 43 6.96 -14.05 -2.44
C ALA A 43 6.83 -15.57 -2.26
N ARG A 44 5.85 -16.04 -1.48
CA ARG A 44 5.58 -17.48 -1.28
C ARG A 44 5.13 -18.15 -2.57
N GLU A 45 4.21 -17.54 -3.32
CA GLU A 45 3.73 -18.06 -4.60
C GLU A 45 4.86 -18.13 -5.63
N THR A 46 5.71 -17.11 -5.68
CA THR A 46 6.87 -17.07 -6.58
C THR A 46 7.90 -18.15 -6.22
N ALA A 47 8.25 -18.27 -4.94
CA ALA A 47 9.15 -19.32 -4.45
C ALA A 47 8.62 -20.72 -4.80
N PHE A 48 7.33 -20.95 -4.56
CA PHE A 48 6.66 -22.20 -4.89
C PHE A 48 6.70 -22.49 -6.40
N SER A 49 6.33 -21.52 -7.23
CA SER A 49 6.37 -21.67 -8.69
C SER A 49 7.77 -22.00 -9.21
N LEU A 50 8.81 -21.30 -8.71
CA LEU A 50 10.21 -21.57 -9.09
C LEU A 50 10.65 -22.95 -8.63
N SER A 51 10.25 -23.38 -7.43
CA SER A 51 10.60 -24.71 -6.91
C SER A 51 10.00 -25.85 -7.76
N ILE A 52 8.76 -25.70 -8.23
CA ILE A 52 8.11 -26.67 -9.12
C ILE A 52 8.83 -26.74 -10.46
N ARG A 53 9.24 -25.59 -11.00
CA ARG A 53 9.93 -25.49 -12.28
C ARG A 53 11.42 -25.86 -12.20
N GLN A 54 11.94 -26.10 -10.99
CA GLN A 54 13.36 -26.31 -10.71
C GLN A 54 14.23 -25.16 -11.23
N GLU A 55 13.70 -23.94 -11.16
CA GLU A 55 14.39 -22.72 -11.57
C GLU A 55 15.11 -22.08 -10.37
N ASN A 56 16.21 -21.38 -10.65
CA ASN A 56 16.96 -20.66 -9.63
C ASN A 56 16.13 -19.53 -9.02
N GLY A 57 16.39 -19.19 -7.75
CA GLY A 57 15.81 -18.03 -7.08
C GLY A 57 14.69 -18.34 -6.08
N ALA A 58 14.23 -19.59 -5.98
CA ALA A 58 13.24 -19.99 -4.96
C ALA A 58 13.71 -19.68 -3.52
N GLU A 59 15.00 -19.84 -3.24
CA GLU A 59 15.61 -19.54 -1.93
C GLU A 59 15.56 -18.05 -1.60
N TYR A 60 15.82 -17.19 -2.59
CA TYR A 60 15.72 -15.74 -2.43
C TYR A 60 14.29 -15.34 -2.06
N TRP A 61 13.30 -15.81 -2.81
CA TRP A 61 11.90 -15.49 -2.57
C TRP A 61 11.40 -16.04 -1.23
N THR A 62 11.90 -17.20 -0.81
CA THR A 62 11.63 -17.76 0.52
C THR A 62 12.19 -16.85 1.63
N GLY A 63 13.46 -16.47 1.53
CA GLY A 63 14.09 -15.58 2.53
C GLY A 63 13.47 -14.18 2.55
N TYR A 64 13.04 -13.67 1.39
CA TYR A 64 12.31 -12.42 1.29
C TYR A 64 10.95 -12.49 2.00
N ALA A 65 10.17 -13.57 1.80
CA ALA A 65 8.92 -13.79 2.51
C ALA A 65 9.13 -13.85 4.04
N ASP A 66 10.16 -14.57 4.51
CA ASP A 66 10.49 -14.70 5.93
C ASP A 66 10.88 -13.35 6.56
N ALA A 67 11.59 -12.51 5.81
CA ALA A 67 11.95 -11.16 6.24
C ALA A 67 10.71 -10.26 6.38
N LEU A 68 9.78 -10.32 5.43
CA LEU A 68 8.52 -9.57 5.48
C LEU A 68 7.63 -10.05 6.64
N GLU A 69 7.51 -11.36 6.87
CA GLU A 69 6.80 -11.90 8.03
C GLU A 69 7.41 -11.44 9.36
N THR A 70 8.74 -11.40 9.44
CA THR A 70 9.45 -10.91 10.62
C THR A 70 9.13 -9.44 10.90
N LEU A 71 9.09 -8.61 9.85
CA LEU A 71 8.72 -7.20 9.96
C LEU A 71 7.26 -7.04 10.41
N LEU A 72 6.33 -7.77 9.78
CA LEU A 72 4.90 -7.74 10.12
C LEU A 72 4.67 -8.08 11.60
N ARG A 73 5.30 -9.16 12.09
CA ARG A 73 5.22 -9.55 13.52
C ARG A 73 5.77 -8.48 14.46
N LYS A 74 6.83 -7.76 14.07
CA LYS A 74 7.41 -6.67 14.88
C LYS A 74 6.48 -5.47 14.96
N LEU A 75 5.82 -5.11 13.86
CA LEU A 75 4.85 -4.02 13.82
C LEU A 75 3.63 -4.33 14.69
N GLN A 76 3.01 -5.50 14.50
CA GLN A 76 1.84 -5.92 15.28
C GLN A 76 2.14 -6.02 16.79
N ARG A 77 3.32 -6.53 17.18
CA ARG A 77 3.73 -6.57 18.60
C ARG A 77 3.90 -5.18 19.22
N ARG A 78 4.27 -4.18 18.42
CA ARG A 78 4.44 -2.80 18.89
C ARG A 78 3.09 -2.15 19.15
N GLU A 79 2.11 -2.38 18.28
CA GLU A 79 0.74 -1.87 18.47
C GLU A 79 0.07 -2.41 19.74
N VAL A 80 0.34 -3.66 20.13
CA VAL A 80 -0.22 -4.26 21.35
C VAL A 80 0.34 -3.67 22.66
N ARG A 81 1.48 -2.96 22.60
CA ARG A 81 2.16 -2.39 23.79
C ARG A 81 1.85 -0.92 24.04
N VAL A 82 1.09 -0.26 23.16
CA VAL A 82 0.72 1.16 23.24
C VAL A 82 -0.66 1.32 23.88
#